data_AF-A0A267T931-F1
#
_entry.id   AF-A0A267T931-F1
#
_cell.length_a   1.000
_cell.length_b   1.000
_cell.length_c   1.000
_cell.angle_alpha   90.00
_cell.angle_beta   90.00
_cell.angle_gamma   90.00
#
_symmetry.space_group_name_H-M   'P 1'
#
loop_
_entity.id
_entity.type
_entity.pdbx_description
1 polymer ?
#
loop_
_entity_poly.entity_id
_entity_poly.type
_entity_poly.pdbx_seq_one_letter_code
_entity_poly.pdbx_strand_id
1 'polypeptide(L)'
;MINNIELNIDLYEYQVIRIVCYRQYQLISAHFRVQKSASIDPSLIVATLYSTMFSVSPELIKLKKNGYKKIKLHYYEAQALFNILGLEGSNASQHIRDKLDHFITNWKPTYRKNCQEWYKDSGLEQAWGKYEDVSEEMAEAIEGFYNKNYLNIG
;
A
#
# COMPACT_ATOMS: atom_id res chain seq x y z
N MET A 1 10.50 4.26 -6.79
CA MET A 1 10.67 2.80 -6.92
C MET A 1 9.59 2.15 -6.08
N ILE A 2 8.73 1.31 -6.67
CA ILE A 2 7.51 0.86 -5.99
C ILE A 2 7.67 -0.62 -5.61
N ASN A 3 7.91 -0.87 -4.32
CA ASN A 3 7.93 -2.21 -3.75
C ASN A 3 6.49 -2.67 -3.51
N ASN A 4 5.94 -3.35 -4.52
CA ASN A 4 4.63 -3.96 -4.42
C ASN A 4 4.68 -5.18 -3.48
N ILE A 5 3.70 -5.28 -2.59
CA ILE A 5 3.38 -6.49 -1.85
C ILE A 5 2.64 -7.44 -2.80
N GLU A 6 3.13 -8.66 -2.93
CA GLU A 6 2.51 -9.71 -3.74
C GLU A 6 1.75 -10.69 -2.85
N LEU A 7 0.42 -10.64 -2.89
CA LEU A 7 -0.44 -11.50 -2.08
C LEU A 7 -1.02 -12.64 -2.94
N ASN A 8 -0.81 -13.87 -2.50
CA ASN A 8 -1.48 -15.04 -3.08
C ASN A 8 -2.83 -15.23 -2.38
N ILE A 9 -3.89 -15.09 -3.17
CA ILE A 9 -5.28 -15.21 -2.71
C ILE A 9 -5.99 -16.34 -3.43
N ASP A 10 -6.77 -17.13 -2.70
CA ASP A 10 -7.66 -18.11 -3.31
C ASP A 10 -8.94 -17.45 -3.85
N LEU A 11 -9.83 -18.24 -4.46
CA LEU A 11 -11.07 -17.73 -5.03
C LEU A 11 -12.00 -17.11 -3.97
N TYR A 12 -12.03 -17.67 -2.76
CA TYR A 12 -12.90 -17.18 -1.69
C TYR A 12 -12.38 -15.85 -1.15
N GLU A 13 -11.08 -15.77 -0.87
CA GLU A 13 -10.40 -14.54 -0.47
C GLU A 13 -10.53 -13.44 -1.53
N TYR A 14 -10.42 -13.81 -2.82
CA TYR A 14 -10.68 -12.89 -3.93
C TYR A 14 -12.07 -12.27 -3.88
N GLN A 15 -13.11 -13.07 -3.63
CA GLN A 15 -14.48 -12.54 -3.53
C GLN A 15 -14.65 -11.66 -2.30
N VAL A 16 -14.04 -12.01 -1.17
CA VAL A 16 -14.07 -11.17 0.05
C VAL A 16 -13.46 -9.81 -0.22
N ILE A 17 -12.24 -9.76 -0.76
CA ILE A 17 -11.56 -8.49 -1.07
C ILE A 17 -12.39 -7.67 -2.07
N ARG A 18 -12.92 -8.32 -3.12
CA ARG A 18 -13.78 -7.67 -4.12
C ARG A 18 -15.03 -7.05 -3.49
N ILE A 19 -15.72 -7.78 -2.61
CA ILE A 19 -16.93 -7.28 -1.93
C ILE A 19 -16.59 -6.10 -1.02
N VAL A 20 -15.50 -6.19 -0.25
CA VAL A 20 -15.04 -5.09 0.62
C VAL A 20 -14.72 -3.84 -0.21
N CYS A 21 -13.93 -3.98 -1.28
CA CYS A 21 -13.60 -2.86 -2.16
C CYS A 21 -14.87 -2.27 -2.81
N TYR A 22 -15.81 -3.10 -3.23
CA TYR A 22 -17.08 -2.66 -3.81
C TYR A 22 -17.94 -1.88 -2.82
N ARG A 23 -18.04 -2.33 -1.56
CA ARG A 23 -18.78 -1.62 -0.51
C ARG A 23 -18.19 -0.24 -0.27
N GLN A 24 -16.86 -0.13 -0.16
CA GLN A 24 -16.20 1.17 0.00
C GLN A 24 -16.43 2.07 -1.22
N TYR A 25 -16.36 1.52 -2.44
CA TYR A 25 -16.69 2.25 -3.67
C TYR A 25 -18.11 2.81 -3.66
N GLN A 26 -19.10 2.04 -3.21
CA GLN A 26 -20.49 2.49 -3.11
C GLN A 26 -20.66 3.61 -2.06
N LEU A 27 -20.06 3.45 -0.89
CA LEU A 27 -20.12 4.44 0.20
C LEU A 27 -19.54 5.78 -0.25
N ILE A 28 -18.39 5.75 -0.92
CA ILE A 28 -17.72 6.96 -1.40
C ILE A 28 -18.47 7.60 -2.55
N SER A 29 -18.98 6.79 -3.48
CA SER A 29 -19.84 7.29 -4.55
C SER A 29 -21.09 7.99 -4.00
N ALA A 30 -21.66 7.47 -2.90
CA ALA A 30 -22.78 8.12 -2.21
C ALA A 30 -22.35 9.41 -1.49
N HIS A 31 -21.20 9.39 -0.80
CA HIS A 31 -20.66 10.57 -0.11
C HIS A 31 -20.40 11.73 -1.08
N PHE A 32 -19.73 11.49 -2.21
CA PHE A 32 -19.45 12.52 -3.21
C PHE A 32 -20.69 13.07 -3.95
N ARG A 33 -21.81 12.35 -3.93
CA ARG A 33 -23.10 12.89 -4.42
C ARG A 33 -23.64 13.96 -3.49
N VAL A 34 -23.25 13.97 -2.21
CA VAL A 34 -23.77 14.87 -1.17
C VAL A 34 -22.76 15.94 -0.76
N GLN A 35 -21.46 15.61 -0.69
CA GLN A 35 -20.40 16.50 -0.21
C GLN A 35 -19.13 16.35 -1.08
N LYS A 36 -18.51 17.47 -1.47
CA LYS A 36 -17.40 17.49 -2.46
C LYS A 36 -15.99 17.48 -1.85
N SER A 37 -15.86 17.23 -0.55
CA SER A 37 -14.57 17.21 0.15
C SER A 37 -14.24 15.82 0.64
N ALA A 38 -13.02 15.33 0.44
CA ALA A 38 -12.53 14.10 1.05
C ALA A 38 -11.15 14.32 1.67
N SER A 39 -10.95 13.79 2.87
CA SER A 39 -9.63 13.46 3.39
C SER A 39 -9.12 12.19 2.71
N ILE A 40 -7.80 12.00 2.64
CA ILE A 40 -7.21 10.74 2.16
C ILE A 40 -7.40 9.69 3.27
N ASP A 41 -8.57 9.06 3.26
CA ASP A 41 -8.98 8.01 4.20
C ASP A 41 -8.67 6.62 3.59
N PRO A 42 -8.24 5.62 4.39
CA PRO A 42 -8.14 4.21 3.99
C PRO A 42 -9.32 3.72 3.12
N SER A 43 -10.53 4.18 3.40
CA SER A 43 -11.74 3.85 2.65
C SER A 43 -11.64 4.26 1.17
N LEU A 44 -11.08 5.43 0.88
CA LEU A 44 -10.88 5.93 -0.50
C LEU A 44 -9.87 5.10 -1.26
N ILE A 45 -8.77 4.75 -0.60
CA ILE A 45 -7.74 3.88 -1.18
C ILE A 45 -8.35 2.52 -1.52
N VAL A 46 -9.06 1.89 -0.58
CA VAL A 46 -9.70 0.58 -0.79
C VAL A 46 -10.80 0.63 -1.86
N ALA A 47 -11.56 1.72 -1.95
CA ALA A 47 -12.53 1.91 -3.03
C ALA A 47 -11.87 1.95 -4.42
N THR A 48 -10.72 2.60 -4.55
CA THR A 48 -10.00 2.66 -5.84
C THR A 48 -9.47 1.29 -6.28
N LEU A 49 -9.20 0.36 -5.34
CA LEU A 49 -8.87 -1.02 -5.67
C LEU A 49 -10.00 -1.72 -6.42
N TYR A 50 -11.28 -1.40 -6.13
CA TYR A 50 -12.40 -1.95 -6.88
C TYR A 50 -12.29 -1.58 -8.37
N SER A 51 -12.11 -0.30 -8.64
CA SER A 51 -12.01 0.25 -10.00
C SER A 51 -10.82 -0.33 -10.77
N THR A 52 -9.67 -0.45 -10.11
CA THR A 52 -8.40 -0.81 -10.75
C THR A 52 -8.19 -2.33 -10.86
N MET A 53 -8.67 -3.12 -9.91
CA MET A 53 -8.40 -4.56 -9.84
C MET A 53 -9.63 -5.43 -10.10
N PHE A 54 -10.84 -4.94 -9.82
CA PHE A 54 -12.05 -5.78 -9.73
C PHE A 54 -13.21 -5.34 -10.63
N SER A 55 -13.11 -4.19 -11.30
CA SER A 55 -14.15 -3.67 -12.21
C SER A 55 -14.22 -4.43 -13.53
N VAL A 56 -13.17 -5.21 -13.86
CA VAL A 56 -13.07 -5.92 -15.14
C VAL A 56 -13.99 -7.15 -15.19
N SER A 57 -14.61 -7.35 -16.35
CA SER A 57 -15.65 -8.34 -16.70
C SER A 57 -15.50 -9.73 -16.02
N PRO A 58 -16.62 -10.36 -15.61
CA PRO A 58 -16.67 -11.71 -15.02
C PRO A 58 -15.89 -12.80 -15.76
N GLU A 59 -15.64 -12.61 -17.06
CA GLU A 59 -14.98 -13.56 -17.96
C GLU A 59 -13.48 -13.76 -17.66
N LEU A 60 -12.82 -12.80 -16.98
CA LEU A 60 -11.43 -12.93 -16.51
C LEU A 60 -11.30 -13.64 -15.15
N ILE A 61 -12.43 -14.00 -14.53
CA ILE A 61 -12.51 -14.74 -13.25
C ILE A 61 -12.57 -16.25 -13.51
N LYS A 62 -11.86 -16.77 -14.52
CA LYS A 62 -11.57 -18.20 -14.61
C LYS A 62 -10.43 -18.56 -13.64
N LEU A 63 -10.60 -18.26 -12.36
CA LEU A 63 -9.77 -18.85 -11.33
C LEU A 63 -10.13 -20.33 -11.26
N LYS A 64 -9.16 -21.21 -11.52
CA LYS A 64 -9.34 -22.65 -11.27
C LYS A 64 -9.78 -22.81 -9.81
N LYS A 65 -10.71 -23.73 -9.54
CA LYS A 65 -11.33 -23.94 -8.21
C LYS A 65 -10.30 -24.15 -7.08
N ASN A 66 -9.08 -24.57 -7.42
CA ASN A 66 -7.95 -24.80 -6.51
C ASN A 66 -6.72 -23.91 -6.83
N GLY A 67 -6.90 -22.83 -7.60
CA GLY A 67 -5.82 -21.95 -8.03
C GLY A 67 -5.71 -20.69 -7.17
N TYR A 68 -4.49 -20.27 -6.90
CA TYR A 68 -4.23 -18.95 -6.31
C TYR A 68 -4.13 -17.89 -7.40
N LYS A 69 -4.71 -16.71 -7.15
CA LYS A 69 -4.44 -15.47 -7.89
C LYS A 69 -3.38 -14.69 -7.13
N LYS A 70 -2.43 -14.12 -7.85
CA LYS A 70 -1.50 -13.14 -7.29
C LYS A 70 -2.07 -11.74 -7.51
N ILE A 71 -2.29 -10.99 -6.44
CA ILE A 71 -2.56 -9.54 -6.51
C ILE A 71 -1.30 -8.77 -6.10
N LYS A 72 -1.10 -7.59 -6.70
CA LYS A 72 0.02 -6.70 -6.40
C LYS A 72 -0.51 -5.42 -5.81
N LEU A 73 -0.17 -5.15 -4.56
CA LEU A 73 -0.61 -3.96 -3.83
C LEU A 73 0.60 -3.07 -3.56
N HIS A 74 0.44 -1.76 -3.73
CA HIS A 74 1.35 -0.81 -3.12
C HIS A 74 1.28 -0.91 -1.59
N TYR A 75 2.34 -0.51 -0.89
CA TYR A 75 2.37 -0.60 0.57
C TYR A 75 1.19 0.14 1.24
N TYR A 76 0.89 1.35 0.77
CA TYR A 76 -0.24 2.14 1.28
C TYR A 76 -1.60 1.49 0.99
N GLU A 77 -1.72 0.75 -0.11
CA GLU A 77 -2.94 -0.02 -0.45
C GLU A 77 -3.09 -1.23 0.45
N ALA A 78 -2.00 -1.93 0.75
CA ALA A 78 -1.98 -3.05 1.69
C ALA A 78 -2.34 -2.60 3.11
N GLN A 79 -1.80 -1.47 3.57
CA GLN A 79 -2.16 -0.88 4.87
C GLN A 79 -3.63 -0.46 4.92
N ALA A 80 -4.12 0.22 3.89
CA ALA A 80 -5.51 0.63 3.83
C ALA A 80 -6.45 -0.58 3.84
N LEU A 81 -6.13 -1.62 3.06
CA LEU A 81 -6.90 -2.86 3.03
C LEU A 81 -6.85 -3.60 4.38
N PHE A 82 -5.69 -3.65 5.04
CA PHE A 82 -5.54 -4.22 6.38
C PHE A 82 -6.45 -3.53 7.40
N ASN A 83 -6.48 -2.19 7.38
CA ASN A 83 -7.31 -1.39 8.28
C ASN A 83 -8.81 -1.65 8.04
N ILE A 84 -9.26 -1.62 6.79
CA ILE A 84 -10.68 -1.83 6.45
C ILE A 84 -11.11 -3.27 6.76
N LEU A 85 -10.28 -4.26 6.46
CA LEU A 85 -10.58 -5.65 6.83
C LEU A 85 -10.67 -5.85 8.34
N GLY A 86 -9.97 -5.03 9.14
CA GLY A 86 -10.06 -5.08 10.61
C GLY A 86 -11.40 -4.67 11.18
N LEU A 87 -12.23 -4.01 10.37
CA LEU A 87 -13.61 -3.66 10.71
C LEU A 87 -14.58 -4.81 10.35
N GLU A 88 -14.15 -5.79 9.55
CA GLU A 88 -14.96 -6.93 9.12
C GLU A 88 -14.71 -8.13 10.03
N GLY A 89 -15.74 -8.57 10.77
CA GLY A 89 -15.63 -9.67 11.75
C GLY A 89 -15.59 -11.09 11.17
N SER A 90 -15.25 -11.27 9.89
CA SER A 90 -15.27 -12.60 9.24
C SER A 90 -13.93 -13.32 9.36
N ASN A 91 -13.95 -14.65 9.51
CA ASN A 91 -12.73 -15.48 9.55
C ASN A 91 -11.89 -15.31 8.27
N ALA A 92 -12.55 -15.12 7.12
CA ALA A 92 -11.90 -14.87 5.85
C ALA A 92 -11.14 -13.54 5.84
N SER A 93 -11.78 -12.48 6.36
CA SER A 93 -11.16 -11.17 6.52
C SER A 93 -9.95 -11.27 7.44
N GLN A 94 -10.06 -11.99 8.56
CA GLN A 94 -8.94 -12.18 9.48
C GLN A 94 -7.77 -12.92 8.81
N HIS A 95 -8.04 -14.00 8.08
CA HIS A 95 -6.99 -14.74 7.37
C HIS A 95 -6.26 -13.88 6.33
N ILE A 96 -6.98 -13.02 5.60
CA ILE A 96 -6.37 -12.07 4.66
C ILE A 96 -5.54 -11.02 5.43
N ARG A 97 -6.03 -10.53 6.57
CA ARG A 97 -5.29 -9.60 7.43
C ARG A 97 -4.00 -10.20 7.95
N ASP A 98 -4.00 -11.45 8.39
CA ASP A 98 -2.79 -12.12 8.89
C ASP A 98 -1.73 -12.21 7.80
N LYS A 99 -2.14 -12.51 6.56
CA LYS A 99 -1.22 -12.48 5.40
C LYS A 99 -0.69 -11.07 5.16
N LEU A 100 -1.55 -10.05 5.18
CA LEU A 100 -1.16 -8.66 4.98
C LEU A 100 -0.23 -8.18 6.10
N ASP A 101 -0.51 -8.53 7.35
CA ASP A 101 0.29 -8.17 8.53
C ASP A 101 1.69 -8.73 8.43
N HIS A 102 1.82 -9.99 8.02
CA HIS A 102 3.13 -10.58 7.75
C HIS A 102 3.91 -9.77 6.70
N PHE A 103 3.27 -9.35 5.61
CA PHE A 103 3.94 -8.52 4.61
C PHE A 103 4.24 -7.10 5.10
N ILE A 104 3.29 -6.44 5.76
CA ILE A 104 3.39 -5.05 6.21
C ILE A 104 4.48 -4.93 7.29
N THR A 105 4.50 -5.85 8.26
CA THR A 105 5.47 -5.87 9.36
C THR A 105 6.88 -6.17 8.86
N ASN A 106 7.00 -7.05 7.86
CA ASN A 106 8.30 -7.39 7.26
C ASN A 106 8.66 -6.52 6.05
N TRP A 107 7.80 -5.57 5.66
CA TRP A 107 8.06 -4.71 4.51
C TRP A 107 9.17 -3.74 4.85
N LYS A 108 10.26 -3.83 4.10
CA LYS A 108 11.36 -2.87 4.15
C LYS A 108 11.38 -2.11 2.82
N PRO A 109 11.46 -0.77 2.83
CA PRO A 109 11.68 -0.03 1.61
C PRO A 109 13.04 -0.41 1.03
N THR A 110 13.05 -1.23 -0.02
CA THR A 110 14.25 -1.52 -0.79
C THR A 110 14.62 -0.27 -1.57
N TYR A 111 15.54 0.51 -1.04
CA TYR A 111 16.11 1.67 -1.72
C TYR A 111 17.40 1.22 -2.41
N ARG A 112 17.41 1.18 -3.76
CA ARG A 112 18.60 0.81 -4.54
C ARG A 112 19.52 2.00 -4.86
N LYS A 113 19.09 3.20 -4.50
CA LYS A 113 19.80 4.46 -4.75
C LYS A 113 20.72 4.75 -3.55
N ASN A 114 21.77 5.54 -3.73
CA ASN A 114 22.61 5.96 -2.58
C ASN A 114 21.91 7.09 -1.78
N CYS A 115 22.44 7.43 -0.59
CA CYS A 115 21.86 8.46 0.29
C CYS A 115 21.65 9.81 -0.43
N GLN A 116 22.61 10.21 -1.26
CA GLN A 116 22.57 11.47 -2.00
C GLN A 116 21.44 11.48 -3.06
N GLU A 117 21.26 10.38 -3.78
CA GLU A 117 20.16 10.20 -4.73
C GLU A 117 18.80 10.14 -4.02
N TRP A 118 18.73 9.54 -2.82
CA TRP A 118 17.54 9.59 -1.98
C TRP A 118 17.22 11.02 -1.53
N TYR A 119 18.23 11.76 -1.07
CA TYR A 119 18.08 13.13 -0.59
C TYR A 119 17.50 14.04 -1.66
N LYS A 120 18.00 13.93 -2.89
CA LYS A 120 17.48 14.67 -4.04
C LYS A 120 16.02 14.36 -4.34
N ASP A 121 15.64 13.09 -4.28
CA ASP A 121 14.27 12.64 -4.56
C ASP A 121 13.30 12.86 -3.39
N SER A 122 13.81 13.04 -2.18
CA SER A 122 13.01 13.22 -0.96
C SER A 122 12.30 14.58 -0.88
N GLY A 123 12.73 15.54 -1.71
CA GLY A 123 12.28 16.92 -1.64
C GLY A 123 13.01 17.76 -0.57
N LEU A 124 13.88 17.15 0.24
CA LEU A 124 14.67 17.85 1.26
C LEU A 124 15.64 18.88 0.64
N GLU A 125 16.13 18.62 -0.57
CA GLU A 125 17.01 19.57 -1.29
C GLU A 125 16.38 20.96 -1.47
N GLN A 126 15.06 21.04 -1.63
CA GLN A 126 14.36 22.32 -1.74
C GLN A 126 14.32 23.10 -0.42
N ALA A 127 14.33 22.40 0.70
CA ALA A 127 14.25 23.00 2.03
C ALA A 127 15.63 23.29 2.62
N TRP A 128 16.62 22.43 2.33
CA TRP A 128 17.90 22.39 3.03
C TRP A 128 19.11 22.61 2.12
N GLY A 129 18.90 22.85 0.82
CA GLY A 129 19.98 23.08 -0.14
C GLY A 129 20.52 21.77 -0.73
N LYS A 130 21.55 21.85 -1.58
CA LYS A 130 22.13 20.63 -2.16
C LYS A 130 22.82 19.82 -1.07
N TYR A 131 22.82 18.50 -1.23
CA TYR A 131 23.50 17.59 -0.28
C TYR A 131 24.98 17.94 -0.08
N GLU A 132 25.65 18.44 -1.11
CA GLU A 132 27.07 18.86 -1.08
C GLU A 132 27.29 20.14 -0.24
N ASP A 133 26.24 20.94 -0.05
CA ASP A 133 26.27 22.24 0.60
C ASP A 133 25.77 22.18 2.06
N VAL A 134 25.25 21.04 2.50
CA VAL A 134 24.80 20.86 3.89
C VAL A 134 26.01 20.71 4.82
N SER A 135 25.88 21.15 6.07
CA SER A 135 26.94 20.97 7.07
C SER A 135 27.19 19.48 7.34
N GLU A 136 28.41 19.15 7.79
CA GLU A 136 28.82 17.78 8.12
C GLU A 136 27.87 17.13 9.15
N GLU A 137 27.48 17.86 10.19
CA GLU A 137 26.49 17.41 11.20
C GLU A 137 25.13 17.06 10.58
N MET A 138 24.71 17.84 9.58
CA MET A 138 23.44 17.64 8.89
C MET A 138 23.54 16.46 7.93
N ALA A 139 24.65 16.31 7.21
CA ALA A 139 24.94 15.17 6.36
C ALA A 139 24.92 13.87 7.17
N GLU A 140 25.56 13.84 8.34
CA GLU A 140 25.53 12.70 9.26
C GLU A 140 24.11 12.37 9.76
N ALA A 141 23.30 13.39 10.07
CA ALA A 141 21.91 13.18 10.47
C ALA A 141 21.04 12.62 9.33
N ILE A 142 21.25 13.11 8.10
CA ILE A 142 20.58 12.66 6.88
C ILE A 142 21.00 11.22 6.56
N GLU A 143 22.30 10.89 6.64
CA GLU A 143 22.82 9.53 6.47
C GLU A 143 22.34 8.61 7.58
N GLY A 144 22.29 9.06 8.84
CA GLY A 144 21.76 8.27 9.95
C GLY A 144 20.29 7.93 9.75
N PHE A 145 19.48 8.89 9.31
CA PHE A 145 18.09 8.66 8.94
C PHE A 145 17.98 7.72 7.73
N TYR A 146 18.79 7.93 6.70
CA TYR A 146 18.82 7.10 5.51
C TYR A 146 19.18 5.66 5.87
N ASN A 147 20.26 5.47 6.63
CA ASN A 147 20.76 4.18 7.04
C ASN A 147 19.75 3.45 7.92
N LYS A 148 19.16 4.12 8.92
CA LYS A 148 18.16 3.52 9.80
C LYS A 148 16.94 2.99 9.05
N ASN A 149 16.46 3.73 8.06
CA ASN A 149 15.21 3.43 7.37
C ASN A 149 15.39 2.63 6.08
N TYR A 150 16.58 2.67 5.47
CA TYR A 150 16.82 2.13 4.12
C TYR A 150 18.07 1.25 3.98
N LEU A 151 19.05 1.28 4.91
CA LEU A 151 20.26 0.41 4.87
C LEU A 151 20.47 -0.51 6.08
N ASN A 152 19.74 -0.38 7.20
CA ASN A 152 19.90 -1.23 8.38
C ASN A 152 19.37 -2.65 8.12
N ILE A 153 20.24 -3.40 7.47
CA ILE A 153 20.28 -4.84 7.32
C ILE A 153 21.15 -5.34 8.48
N GLY A 154 20.49 -5.70 9.57
CA GLY A 154 21.00 -6.58 10.62
C GLY A 154 19.85 -7.49 11.01
#